data_AF-A0A925XQA2-F1
#
_entry.id   AF-A0A925XQA2-F1
#
_cell.length_a   1.000
_cell.length_b   1.000
_cell.length_c   1.000
_cell.angle_alpha   90.00
_cell.angle_beta   90.00
_cell.angle_gamma   90.00
#
_symmetry.space_group_name_H-M   'P 1'
#
loop_
_entity.id
_entity.type
_entity.pdbx_description
1 polymer ?
#
loop_
_entity_poly.entity_id
_entity_poly.type
_entity_poly.pdbx_seq_one_letter_code
_entity_poly.pdbx_strand_id
1 'polypeptide(L)'
;ARDTLYVGEAQIMTQMGPLPVTFEIEADSLAAAVEGYAGAAKLAVERTVNELQDMRRQSASSLVLPGQGGGSFGPGGLGGVGGMGGKIQVP
;
A
#
# COMPACT_ATOMS: atom_id res chain seq x y z
N ALA A 1 -20.29 22.63 29.40
CA ALA A 1 -19.13 23.37 28.82
C ALA A 1 -18.66 22.61 27.58
N ARG A 2 -17.92 23.24 26.66
CA ARG A 2 -17.27 22.55 25.53
C ARG A 2 -15.79 22.39 25.86
N ASP A 3 -15.25 21.19 25.65
CA ASP A 3 -13.85 20.92 25.90
C ASP A 3 -12.98 21.56 24.81
N THR A 4 -11.78 22.01 25.19
CA THR A 4 -10.81 22.60 24.27
C THR A 4 -9.94 21.48 23.71
N LEU A 5 -9.91 21.37 22.39
CA LEU A 5 -9.09 20.38 21.69
C LEU A 5 -7.84 21.05 21.14
N TYR A 6 -6.68 20.45 21.38
CA TYR A 6 -5.42 20.87 20.79
C TYR A 6 -5.02 19.91 19.68
N VAL A 7 -4.71 20.45 18.51
CA VAL A 7 -4.37 19.66 17.33
C VAL A 7 -3.02 20.15 16.80
N GLY A 8 -2.10 19.21 16.56
CA GLY A 8 -0.83 19.43 15.92
C GLY A 8 -0.84 18.94 14.46
N GLU A 9 -0.04 19.59 13.63
CA GLU A 9 0.25 19.16 12.26
C GLU A 9 1.77 19.05 12.09
N ALA A 10 2.23 17.88 11.65
CA ALA A 10 3.60 17.64 11.23
C ALA A 10 3.63 17.19 9.76
N GLN A 11 4.79 17.32 9.12
CA GLN A 11 4.99 16.87 7.74
C GLN A 11 6.16 15.91 7.67
N ILE A 12 5.95 14.77 6.99
CA ILE A 12 7.00 13.81 6.73
C ILE A 12 7.26 13.71 5.23
N MET A 13 8.54 13.68 4.85
CA MET A 13 8.92 13.50 3.45
C MET A 13 8.90 12.02 3.11
N THR A 14 7.96 11.63 2.24
CA THR A 14 7.90 10.28 1.69
C THR A 14 8.43 10.27 0.25
N GLN A 15 8.63 9.09 -0.34
CA GLN A 15 9.02 8.96 -1.75
C GLN A 15 7.99 9.55 -2.72
N MET A 16 6.73 9.68 -2.30
CA MET A 16 5.64 10.23 -3.11
C MET A 16 5.41 11.72 -2.87
N GLY A 17 6.25 12.36 -2.04
CA GLY A 17 6.11 13.76 -1.64
C GLY A 17 5.87 13.96 -0.14
N PRO A 18 5.65 15.22 0.28
CA PRO A 18 5.32 15.54 1.67
C PRO A 18 3.95 14.95 2.03
N LEU A 19 3.91 14.17 3.10
CA LEU A 19 2.68 13.64 3.68
C LEU A 19 2.40 14.41 4.99
N PRO A 20 1.29 15.17 5.06
CA PRO A 20 0.88 15.80 6.31
C PRO A 20 0.34 14.75 7.29
N VAL A 21 0.68 14.92 8.57
CA VAL A 21 0.29 14.08 9.69
C VAL A 21 -0.35 14.97 10.74
N THR A 22 -1.67 14.87 10.86
CA THR A 22 -2.44 15.57 11.87
C THR A 22 -2.66 14.68 13.07
N PHE A 23 -2.50 15.21 14.28
CA PHE A 23 -2.68 14.47 15.51
C PHE A 23 -3.25 15.35 16.61
N GLU A 24 -4.00 14.73 17.52
CA GLU A 24 -4.53 15.38 18.70
C GLU A 24 -3.48 15.39 19.82
N ILE A 25 -3.44 16.47 20.59
CA ILE A 25 -2.55 16.63 21.73
C ILE A 25 -3.43 16.70 22.97
N GLU A 26 -3.36 15.66 23.80
CA GLU A 26 -4.09 15.60 25.07
C GLU A 26 -3.43 16.58 26.07
N ALA A 27 -4.08 17.71 26.30
CA ALA A 27 -3.55 18.78 27.16
C ALA A 27 -4.68 19.68 27.70
N ASP A 28 -4.48 20.20 28.91
CA ASP A 28 -5.43 21.12 29.57
C ASP A 28 -5.15 22.60 29.28
N SER A 29 -4.01 22.90 28.66
CA SER A 29 -3.60 24.28 28.33
C SER A 29 -2.71 24.33 27.09
N LEU A 30 -2.63 25.50 26.46
CA LEU A 30 -1.76 25.71 25.30
C LEU A 30 -0.29 25.43 25.64
N ALA A 31 0.17 25.82 26.83
CA ALA A 31 1.55 25.58 27.26
C ALA A 31 1.84 24.07 27.36
N ALA A 32 0.93 23.31 27.99
CA ALA A 32 1.04 21.85 28.07
C ALA A 32 0.97 21.19 26.69
N ALA A 33 0.14 21.72 25.78
CA ALA A 33 0.06 21.22 24.41
C ALA A 33 1.37 21.44 23.63
N VAL A 34 2.02 22.59 23.82
CA VAL A 34 3.32 22.90 23.19
C VAL A 34 4.43 22.01 23.76
N GLU A 35 4.45 21.78 25.07
CA GLU A 35 5.42 20.86 25.71
C GLU A 35 5.22 19.41 25.25
N GLY A 36 3.97 18.97 25.13
CA GLY A 36 3.61 17.63 24.67
C GLY A 36 3.73 17.40 23.16
N TYR A 37 3.86 18.47 22.37
CA TYR A 37 3.85 18.43 20.91
C TYR A 37 4.87 17.43 20.35
N ALA A 38 6.12 17.49 20.81
CA ALA A 38 7.18 16.63 20.28
C ALA A 38 6.91 15.13 20.51
N GLY A 39 6.34 14.78 21.67
CA GLY A 39 5.95 13.41 22.00
C GLY A 39 4.79 12.93 21.14
N ALA A 40 3.73 13.74 21.03
CA ALA A 40 2.56 13.44 20.22
C ALA A 40 2.91 13.34 18.72
N ALA A 41 3.74 14.25 18.22
CA ALA A 41 4.23 14.25 16.84
C ALA A 41 5.01 12.98 16.52
N LYS A 42 5.92 12.56 17.42
CA LYS A 42 6.70 11.33 17.22
C LYS A 42 5.79 10.11 17.13
N LEU A 43 4.83 9.97 18.05
CA LEU A 43 3.88 8.85 18.04
C LEU A 43 3.02 8.83 16.77
N ALA A 44 2.53 10.00 16.35
CA ALA A 44 1.73 10.14 15.13
C ALA A 44 2.54 9.76 13.88
N VAL A 45 3.77 10.27 13.77
CA VAL A 45 4.68 9.94 12.68
C VAL A 45 5.02 8.44 12.66
N GLU A 46 5.34 7.83 13.80
CA GLU A 46 5.62 6.40 13.89
C GLU A 46 4.43 5.55 13.43
N ARG A 47 3.20 5.92 13.83
CA ARG A 47 1.99 5.25 13.37
C ARG A 47 1.81 5.37 11.85
N THR A 48 1.93 6.57 11.31
CA THR A 48 1.80 6.80 9.86
C THR A 48 2.87 6.03 9.08
N VAL A 49 4.11 6.00 9.55
CA VAL A 49 5.19 5.23 8.90
C VAL A 49 4.89 3.74 8.91
N ASN A 50 4.36 3.22 10.03
CA ASN A 50 3.97 1.82 10.15
C ASN A 50 2.85 1.46 9.16
N GLU A 51 1.78 2.25 9.12
CA GLU A 51 0.67 2.07 8.18
C GLU A 51 1.13 2.13 6.71
N LEU A 52 2.04 3.06 6.38
CA LEU A 52 2.63 3.15 5.03
C LEU A 52 3.43 1.89 4.67
N GLN A 53 4.18 1.31 5.61
CA GLN A 53 4.91 0.06 5.38
C GLN A 53 3.95 -1.10 5.15
N ASP A 54 2.85 -1.15 5.90
CA ASP A 54 1.83 -2.19 5.77
C ASP A 54 1.13 -2.13 4.41
N MET A 55 0.75 -0.92 3.98
CA MET A 55 0.18 -0.70 2.64
C MET A 55 1.15 -1.10 1.52
N ARG A 56 2.45 -0.81 1.68
CA ARG A 56 3.47 -1.25 0.71
C ARG A 56 3.57 -2.76 0.63
N ARG A 57 3.51 -3.46 1.78
CA ARG A 57 3.51 -4.93 1.82
C ARG A 57 2.29 -5.51 1.11
N GLN A 58 1.09 -4.99 1.40
CA GLN A 58 -0.15 -5.43 0.75
C GLN A 58 -0.12 -5.20 -0.77
N SER A 59 0.38 -4.04 -1.21
CA SER A 59 0.49 -3.69 -2.63
C SER A 59 1.53 -4.57 -3.35
N ALA A 60 2.68 -4.83 -2.71
CA ALA A 60 3.71 -5.70 -3.25
C ALA A 60 3.26 -7.16 -3.30
N SER A 61 2.52 -7.64 -2.30
CA SER A 61 1.96 -9.00 -2.31
C SER A 61 0.87 -9.18 -3.36
N SER A 62 0.14 -8.13 -3.71
CA SER A 62 -0.90 -8.18 -4.76
C SER A 62 -0.34 -8.27 -6.19
N LEU A 63 0.94 -7.97 -6.41
CA LEU A 63 1.57 -8.04 -7.73
C LEU A 63 2.17 -9.42 -8.03
N VAL A 64 2.39 -10.25 -7.00
CA VAL A 64 2.82 -11.64 -7.19
C VAL A 64 1.58 -12.51 -7.39
N LEU A 65 1.08 -12.56 -8.62
CA LEU A 65 0.37 -13.76 -9.06
C LEU A 65 1.39 -14.92 -9.07
N PRO A 66 1.18 -16.02 -8.32
CA PRO A 66 1.86 -17.27 -8.61
C PRO A 66 1.31 -17.78 -9.94
N GLY A 67 1.92 -17.33 -11.03
CA GLY A 67 1.34 -17.55 -12.35
C GLY A 67 2.19 -17.10 -13.53
N GLN A 68 3.52 -17.03 -13.43
CA GLN A 68 4.37 -17.01 -14.62
C GLN A 68 5.77 -17.55 -14.32
N GLY A 69 5.82 -18.82 -13.95
CA GLY A 69 7.08 -19.53 -13.68
C GLY A 69 6.83 -20.94 -13.17
N GLY A 70 5.98 -21.72 -13.85
CA GLY A 70 5.81 -23.13 -13.49
C GLY A 70 4.41 -23.66 -13.78
N GLY A 71 4.29 -24.35 -14.91
CA GLY A 71 3.45 -25.55 -15.05
C GLY A 71 1.94 -25.44 -14.83
N SER A 72 1.21 -25.53 -15.94
CA SER A 72 -0.11 -26.16 -16.06
C SER A 72 -1.27 -25.48 -15.32
N PHE A 73 -2.21 -24.88 -16.06
CA PHE A 73 -3.57 -25.43 -16.25
C PHE A 73 -4.52 -24.42 -16.93
N GLY A 74 -4.94 -24.78 -18.15
CA GLY A 74 -6.25 -24.48 -18.76
C GLY A 74 -6.28 -23.36 -19.82
N PRO A 75 -7.31 -23.30 -20.71
CA PRO A 75 -8.47 -24.16 -20.93
C PRO A 75 -8.52 -24.65 -22.40
N GLY A 76 -9.62 -25.27 -22.85
CA GLY A 76 -9.83 -25.74 -24.23
C GLY A 76 -9.67 -24.68 -25.33
N GLY A 77 -8.44 -24.34 -25.68
CA GLY A 77 -8.05 -23.60 -26.88
C GLY A 77 -7.84 -24.57 -28.04
N LEU A 78 -8.89 -24.71 -28.85
CA LEU A 78 -8.79 -25.07 -30.26
C LEU A 78 -7.64 -24.28 -30.92
N GLY A 79 -6.75 -24.97 -31.63
CA GLY A 79 -5.97 -24.34 -32.70
C GLY A 79 -4.48 -24.65 -32.70
N GLY A 80 -4.13 -25.75 -33.38
CA GLY A 80 -3.00 -25.72 -34.31
C GLY A 80 -1.61 -25.87 -33.72
N VAL A 81 -1.21 -27.11 -33.43
CA VAL A 81 0.18 -27.53 -33.64
C VAL A 81 0.18 -28.79 -34.49
N GLY A 82 0.93 -28.70 -35.58
CA GLY A 82 0.93 -29.62 -36.70
C GLY A 82 1.21 -31.07 -36.32
N GLY A 83 0.50 -31.95 -37.01
CA GLY A 83 0.73 -33.38 -36.93
C GLY A 83 -0.44 -34.14 -37.53
N MET A 84 -0.48 -34.26 -38.86
CA MET A 84 -0.58 -35.56 -39.54
C MET A 84 -0.75 -35.33 -41.05
N GLY A 85 0.30 -35.67 -41.81
CA GLY A 85 0.26 -35.70 -43.26
C GLY A 85 -0.76 -36.72 -43.76
N GLY A 86 -1.72 -36.24 -44.54
CA GLY A 86 -2.74 -37.04 -45.21
C GLY A 86 -2.85 -36.64 -46.68
N LYS A 87 -1.98 -37.24 -47.50
CA LYS A 87 -2.16 -37.53 -48.94
C LYS A 87 -3.50 -37.08 -49.56
N ILE A 88 -3.48 -35.95 -50.28
CA ILE A 88 -4.44 -35.64 -51.35
C ILE A 88 -3.68 -35.72 -52.66
N GLN A 89 -4.08 -36.67 -53.48
CA GLN A 89 -3.63 -36.87 -54.86
C GLN A 89 -4.73 -36.35 -55.78
N VAL A 90 -4.34 -35.50 -56.73
CA VAL A 90 -5.23 -34.90 -57.76
C VAL A 90 -4.65 -35.27 -59.14
N PRO A 91 -5.50 -35.68 -60.09
CA PRO A 91 -5.79 -34.80 -61.23
C PRO A 91 -7.23 -34.28 -61.25
#